data_AF-A0A453SE49-F1
#
_entry.id   AF-A0A453SE49-F1
#
_cell.length_a   1.000
_cell.length_b   1.000
_cell.length_c   1.000
_cell.angle_alpha   90.00
_cell.angle_beta   90.00
_cell.angle_gamma   90.00
#
_symmetry.space_group_name_H-M   'P 1'
#
loop_
_entity.id
_entity.type
_entity.pdbx_description
1 polymer ?
#
loop_
_entity_poly.entity_id
_entity_poly.type
_entity_poly.pdbx_seq_one_letter_code
_entity_poly.pdbx_strand_id
1 'polypeptide(L)' 'MNVALILRWVWRILRGEGGLWLQLIQAKYLRGDPLLACNRSEGSQFWRAIQRIKEDIRLGVSFSLGNGKGIQL' A
#
# COMPACT_ATOMS: atom_id res chain seq x y z
N MET A 1 -6.67 -14.53 9.52
CA MET A 1 -5.35 -13.89 9.23
C MET A 1 -5.18 -12.70 10.15
N ASN A 2 -3.99 -12.46 10.68
CA ASN A 2 -3.75 -11.41 11.67
C ASN A 2 -3.73 -10.02 11.00
N VAL A 3 -4.79 -9.22 11.22
CA VAL A 3 -4.99 -7.90 10.59
C VAL A 3 -3.90 -6.91 10.98
N ALA A 4 -3.50 -6.88 12.26
CA ALA A 4 -2.48 -5.96 12.74
C ALA A 4 -1.12 -6.20 12.07
N LEU A 5 -0.78 -7.46 11.81
CA LEU A 5 0.46 -7.82 11.12
C LEU A 5 0.44 -7.34 9.67
N ILE A 6 -0.64 -7.59 8.94
CA ILE A 6 -0.78 -7.12 7.55
C ILE A 6 -0.81 -5.59 7.49
N LEU A 7 -1.48 -4.91 8.43
CA LEU A 7 -1.48 -3.45 8.52
C LEU A 7 -0.05 -2.88 8.68
N ARG A 8 0.78 -3.51 9.52
CA ARG A 8 2.19 -3.15 9.66
C ARG A 8 2.96 -3.32 8.35
N TRP A 9 2.70 -4.37 7.57
CA TRP A 9 3.31 -4.56 6.25
C TRP A 9 2.86 -3.49 5.26
N VAL A 10 1.57 -3.20 5.19
CA VAL A 10 1.02 -2.14 4.33
C VAL A 10 1.68 -0.81 4.64
N TRP A 11 1.81 -0.47 5.93
CA TRP A 11 2.44 0.78 6.35
C TRP A 11 3.90 0.89 5.90
N ARG A 12 4.68 -0.19 6.00
CA ARG A 12 6.07 -0.22 5.52
C ARG A 12 6.18 -0.06 4.01
N ILE A 13 5.28 -0.68 3.25
CA ILE A 13 5.23 -0.54 1.79
C ILE A 13 4.88 0.92 1.41
N LEU A 14 3.90 1.53 2.09
CA LEU A 14 3.50 2.92 1.85
C LEU A 14 4.62 3.92 2.16
N ARG A 15 5.36 3.70 3.26
CA ARG A 15 6.49 4.57 3.62
C ARG A 15 7.75 4.36 2.77
N GLY A 16 7.78 3.33 1.94
CA GLY A 16 9.00 2.95 1.21
C GLY A 16 10.14 2.47 2.11
N GLU A 17 9.84 2.12 3.36
CA GLU A 17 10.84 1.68 4.36
C GLU A 17 11.16 0.19 4.17
N GLY A 18 11.94 -0.12 3.13
CA GLY A 18 12.37 -1.48 2.85
C GLY A 18 13.53 -1.60 1.86
N GLY A 19 14.35 -2.63 2.04
CA GLY A 19 15.42 -3.00 1.13
C GLY A 19 14.94 -3.94 0.01
N LEU A 20 15.73 -4.96 -0.32
CA LEU A 20 15.48 -5.89 -1.42
C LEU A 20 14.07 -6.52 -1.43
N TRP A 21 13.49 -6.81 -0.25
CA TRP A 21 12.14 -7.37 -0.15
C TRP A 21 11.07 -6.42 -0.69
N LEU A 22 11.25 -5.11 -0.50
CA LEU A 22 10.30 -4.11 -0.99
C LEU A 22 10.41 -3.98 -2.50
N GLN A 23 11.63 -3.97 -3.03
CA GLN A 23 11.86 -3.99 -4.48
C GLN A 23 11.25 -5.23 -5.13
N LEU A 24 11.35 -6.40 -4.49
CA LEU A 24 10.71 -7.62 -4.97
C LEU A 24 9.18 -7.50 -4.98
N ILE A 25 8.59 -6.97 -3.91
CA ILE A 25 7.13 -6.75 -3.86
C ILE A 25 6.71 -5.74 -4.94
N GLN A 26 7.48 -4.66 -5.10
CA GLN A 26 7.22 -3.65 -6.11
C GLN A 26 7.27 -4.24 -7.51
N ALA A 27 8.32 -4.98 -7.85
CA ALA A 27 8.47 -5.61 -9.16
C ALA A 27 7.39 -6.67 -9.42
N LYS A 28 7.06 -7.48 -8.41
CA LYS A 28 6.13 -8.60 -8.57
C LYS A 28 4.67 -8.16 -8.63
N TYR A 29 4.28 -7.23 -7.76
CA TYR A 29 2.88 -6.92 -7.50
C TYR A 29 2.47 -5.50 -7.89
N LEU A 30 3.36 -4.51 -7.74
CA LEU A 30 3.04 -3.10 -8.01
C LEU A 30 3.35 -2.68 -9.44
N ARG A 31 4.43 -3.20 -10.05
CA ARG A 31 4.84 -2.94 -11.44
C ARG A 31 4.89 -1.45 -11.81
N GLY A 32 5.28 -0.61 -10.86
CA GLY A 32 5.34 0.85 -11.04
C GLY A 32 4.12 1.62 -10.54
N ASP A 33 3.01 0.92 -10.24
CA ASP A 33 1.83 1.56 -9.67
C ASP A 33 1.98 1.79 -8.16
N PRO A 34 1.52 2.93 -7.61
CA PRO A 34 1.48 3.12 -6.17
C PRO A 34 0.59 2.08 -5.46
N LEU A 35 0.96 1.74 -4.22
CA LEU A 35 0.09 1.25 -3.12
C LEU A 35 -1.40 1.21 -3.46
N LEU A 36 -1.93 2.43 -3.37
CA LEU A 36 -3.33 2.71 -3.42
C LEU A 36 -3.88 2.57 -4.85
N ALA A 37 -3.10 2.83 -5.90
CA ALA A 37 -3.59 2.74 -7.28
C ALA A 37 -3.66 1.29 -7.81
N CYS A 38 -2.90 0.35 -7.25
CA CYS A 38 -2.85 -1.02 -7.76
C CYS A 38 -4.13 -1.81 -7.45
N ASN A 39 -4.94 -2.13 -8.46
CA ASN A 39 -6.18 -2.91 -8.32
C ASN A 39 -6.04 -4.39 -8.73
N ARG A 40 -4.82 -4.92 -8.80
CA ARG A 40 -4.58 -6.32 -9.18
C ARG A 40 -4.86 -7.24 -7.99
N SER A 41 -5.96 -7.96 -8.05
CA SER A 41 -6.37 -8.94 -7.03
C SER A 41 -5.69 -10.31 -7.18
N GLU A 42 -5.01 -10.54 -8.31
CA GLU A 42 -4.23 -11.75 -8.56
C GLU A 42 -2.95 -11.77 -7.73
N GLY A 43 -2.65 -12.90 -7.12
CA GLY A 43 -1.44 -13.07 -6.33
C GLY A 43 -1.59 -14.05 -5.16
N SER A 44 -0.62 -14.00 -4.25
CA SER A 44 -0.60 -14.84 -3.06
C SER A 44 -1.71 -14.45 -2.08
N GLN A 45 -2.06 -15.35 -1.15
CA GLN A 45 -2.98 -15.04 -0.04
C GLN A 45 -2.53 -13.81 0.76
N PHE A 46 -1.21 -13.61 0.90
CA PHE A 46 -0.62 -12.40 1.48
C PHE A 46 -0.95 -11.14 0.66
N TRP A 47 -0.81 -11.18 -0.67
CA TRP A 47 -1.13 -10.03 -1.52
C TRP A 47 -2.64 -9.69 -1.48
N ARG A 48 -3.50 -10.71 -1.49
CA ARG A 48 -4.96 -10.51 -1.33
C ARG A 48 -5.30 -9.91 0.04
N ALA A 49 -4.58 -10.26 1.09
CA ALA A 49 -4.71 -9.64 2.41
C ALA A 49 -4.36 -8.15 2.40
N ILE A 50 -3.24 -7.81 1.76
CA ILE A 50 -2.77 -6.43 1.59
C ILE A 50 -3.81 -5.60 0.83
N GLN A 51 -4.33 -6.14 -0.27
CA GLN A 51 -5.35 -5.46 -1.08
C GLN A 51 -6.65 -5.24 -0.31
N ARG A 52 -7.06 -6.17 0.55
CA ARG A 52 -8.24 -6.00 1.41
C ARG A 52 -8.06 -4.86 2.42
N ILE A 53 -6.93 -4.83 3.11
CA ILE A 53 -6.62 -3.77 4.10
C ILE A 53 -6.40 -2.42 3.43
N LYS A 54 -5.83 -2.40 2.22
CA LYS A 54 -5.70 -1.19 1.41
C LYS A 54 -7.06 -0.51 1.20
N GLU A 55 -8.13 -1.26 0.89
CA GLU A 55 -9.47 -0.69 0.74
C GLU A 55 -10.01 -0.16 2.08
N ASP A 56 -9.78 -0.86 3.19
CA ASP A 56 -10.13 -0.37 4.53
C ASP A 56 -9.38 0.93 4.88
N ILE A 57 -8.11 1.03 4.51
CA ILE A 57 -7.27 2.22 4.66
C ILE A 57 -7.75 3.36 3.78
N ARG A 58 -8.12 3.10 2.51
CA ARG A 58 -8.67 4.14 1.62
C ARG A 58 -9.92 4.79 2.18
N LEU A 59 -10.73 4.02 2.91
CA LEU A 59 -11.95 4.49 3.55
C LEU A 59 -11.69 5.21 4.88
N GLY A 60 -10.63 4.82 5.62
CA GLY A 60 -10.37 5.31 6.98
C GLY A 60 -9.19 6.27 7.17
N VAL A 61 -8.26 6.36 6.22
CA VAL A 61 -7.03 7.14 6.33
C VAL A 61 -7.14 8.44 5.54
N SER A 62 -7.33 9.55 6.26
CA SER A 62 -7.09 10.89 5.73
C SER A 62 -5.60 11.22 5.84
N PHE A 63 -4.93 11.39 4.70
CA PHE A 63 -3.56 11.91 4.69
C PHE A 63 -3.61 13.42 4.91
N SER A 64 -3.16 13.90 6.06
CA SER A 64 -2.87 15.31 6.26
C SER A 64 -1.59 15.67 5.50
N LEU A 65 -1.72 15.96 4.19
CA LEU A 65 -0.63 16.58 3.43
C LEU A 65 -0.43 18.00 3.99
N GLY A 66 0.65 18.21 4.74
CA GLY A 66 0.98 19.52 5.31
C GLY A 66 1.13 20.60 4.22
N ASN A 67 0.58 21.77 4.52
CA ASN A 67 0.58 23.03 3.74
C ASN A 67 0.24 22.86 2.25
N GLY A 68 -1.06 22.95 1.95
CA GLY A 68 -1.70 22.87 0.62
C GLY A 68 -1.22 23.88 -0.44
N LYS A 69 0.07 23.84 -0.79
CA LYS A 69 0.66 24.60 -1.89
C LYS A 69 0.79 23.78 -3.20
N GLY A 70 0.35 22.53 -3.21
CA GLY A 70 0.61 21.60 -4.32
C GLY A 70 -0.60 20.92 -4.95
N ILE A 71 -1.84 21.32 -4.62
CA ILE A 71 -3.04 20.77 -5.25
C ILE A 71 -3.66 21.87 -6.11
N GLN A 72 -3.18 22.02 -7.34
CA GLN A 72 -3.94 22.71 -8.38
C GLN A 72 -4.92 21.69 -8.97
N LEU A 73 -6.21 22.02 -8.86
CA LEU A 73 -7.32 21.36 -9.53
C LEU A 73 -7.18 21.45 -11.05
#